data_AF-A0AAX3WPF9-F1
#
_entry.id   AF-A0AAX3WPF9-F1
#
_cell.length_a   1.000
_cell.length_b   1.000
_cell.length_c   1.000
_cell.angle_alpha   90.00
_cell.angle_beta   90.00
_cell.angle_gamma   90.00
#
_symmetry.space_group_name_H-M   'P 1'
#
loop_
_entity.id
_entity.type
_entity.pdbx_description
1 polymer ?
#
loop_
_entity_poly.entity_id
_entity_poly.type
_entity_poly.pdbx_seq_one_letter_code
_entity_poly.pdbx_strand_id
1 'polypeptide(L)'
;MKVDEALKIVYEYTIGDNSILYSLRVGLGLNENNYNTLIEAMKILITEYSNKTEVPKKLALCFVDISNYFYFNEGKYSEEEEEKLEDAIHEISNLAGKLFE
;
A
#
# COMPACT_ATOMS: atom_id res chain seq x y z
N MET A 1 8.04 -12.44 -8.56
CA MET A 1 6.82 -11.76 -9.05
C MET A 1 7.17 -10.96 -10.31
N LYS A 2 6.33 -10.99 -11.34
CA LYS A 2 6.52 -10.21 -12.59
C LYS A 2 5.91 -8.81 -12.46
N VAL A 3 6.30 -7.85 -13.31
CA VAL A 3 5.75 -6.48 -13.29
C VAL A 3 4.22 -6.46 -13.42
N ASP A 4 3.64 -7.20 -14.37
CA ASP A 4 2.18 -7.26 -14.55
C ASP A 4 1.45 -7.86 -13.33
N GLU A 5 2.10 -8.79 -12.66
CA GLU A 5 1.60 -9.41 -11.43
C GLU A 5 1.66 -8.43 -10.26
N ALA A 6 2.78 -7.71 -10.13
CA ALA A 6 2.97 -6.66 -9.14
C ALA A 6 1.94 -5.53 -9.32
N LEU A 7 1.65 -5.13 -10.56
CA LEU A 7 0.60 -4.14 -10.85
C LEU A 7 -0.77 -4.61 -10.36
N LYS A 8 -1.14 -5.87 -10.65
CA LYS A 8 -2.41 -6.45 -10.17
C LYS A 8 -2.50 -6.47 -8.65
N ILE A 9 -1.42 -6.89 -7.99
CA ILE A 9 -1.33 -6.94 -6.53
C ILE A 9 -1.51 -5.55 -5.92
N VAL A 10 -0.77 -4.55 -6.43
CA VAL A 10 -0.93 -3.17 -5.97
C VAL A 10 -2.36 -2.71 -6.17
N TYR A 11 -2.95 -2.93 -7.34
CA TYR A 11 -4.32 -2.48 -7.61
C TYR A 11 -5.33 -3.13 -6.66
N GLU A 12 -5.18 -4.43 -6.41
CA GLU A 12 -6.09 -5.18 -5.54
C GLU A 12 -6.00 -4.72 -4.08
N TYR A 13 -4.78 -4.60 -3.54
CA TYR A 13 -4.58 -4.32 -2.11
C TYR A 13 -4.61 -2.84 -1.74
N THR A 14 -4.74 -1.93 -2.72
CA THR A 14 -4.83 -0.49 -2.46
C THR A 14 -6.22 0.07 -2.75
N ILE A 15 -6.75 -0.18 -3.95
CA ILE A 15 -8.03 0.35 -4.42
C ILE A 15 -9.05 -0.72 -4.81
N GLY A 16 -8.69 -2.01 -4.66
CA GLY A 16 -9.57 -3.14 -4.95
C GLY A 16 -10.42 -3.54 -3.75
N ASP A 17 -11.18 -4.62 -3.93
CA ASP A 17 -12.12 -5.12 -2.91
C ASP A 17 -11.37 -5.65 -1.68
N ASN A 18 -10.17 -6.21 -1.86
CA ASN A 18 -9.31 -6.66 -0.78
C ASN A 18 -8.32 -5.59 -0.30
N SER A 19 -8.67 -4.31 -0.46
CA SER A 19 -7.83 -3.20 -0.04
C SER A 19 -7.47 -3.29 1.45
N ILE A 20 -6.18 -3.05 1.74
CA ILE A 20 -5.69 -2.93 3.12
C ILE A 20 -6.40 -1.76 3.82
N LEU A 21 -6.64 -0.65 3.11
CA LEU A 21 -7.38 0.50 3.65
C LEU A 21 -8.79 0.12 4.09
N TYR A 22 -9.47 -0.72 3.31
CA TYR A 22 -10.79 -1.21 3.68
C TYR A 22 -10.73 -1.99 5.00
N SER A 23 -9.79 -2.95 5.09
CA SER A 23 -9.60 -3.79 6.28
C SER A 23 -9.33 -2.97 7.54
N LEU A 24 -8.45 -1.96 7.43
CA LEU A 24 -8.12 -1.07 8.53
C LEU A 24 -9.32 -0.22 8.99
N ARG A 25 -10.11 0.31 8.05
CA ARG A 25 -11.31 1.13 8.35
C ARG A 25 -12.42 0.32 9.03
N VAL A 26 -12.65 -0.91 8.60
CA VAL A 26 -13.71 -1.74 9.17
C VAL A 26 -13.34 -2.36 10.52
N GLY A 27 -12.06 -2.36 10.90
CA GLY A 27 -11.61 -2.94 12.17
C GLY A 27 -11.12 -4.38 12.06
N LEU A 28 -10.78 -4.86 10.85
CA LEU A 28 -10.27 -6.22 10.63
C LEU A 28 -8.76 -6.33 10.88
N GLY A 29 -8.09 -5.21 11.12
CA GLY A 29 -6.64 -5.15 11.30
C GLY A 29 -5.86 -5.29 10.00
N LEU A 30 -4.54 -5.46 10.16
CA LEU A 30 -3.62 -5.66 9.05
C LEU A 30 -3.42 -7.14 8.79
N ASN A 31 -3.79 -7.59 7.59
CA ASN A 31 -3.40 -8.92 7.14
C ASN A 31 -1.93 -8.88 6.71
N GLU A 32 -1.05 -9.44 7.55
CA GLU A 32 0.40 -9.45 7.31
C GLU A 32 0.80 -10.09 5.98
N ASN A 33 0.10 -11.12 5.53
CA ASN A 33 0.41 -11.75 4.23
C ASN A 33 0.08 -10.81 3.07
N ASN A 34 -1.07 -10.13 3.11
CA ASN A 34 -1.45 -9.15 2.08
C ASN A 34 -0.53 -7.93 2.11
N TYR A 35 -0.18 -7.48 3.31
CA TYR A 35 0.78 -6.40 3.54
C TYR A 35 2.15 -6.73 2.92
N ASN A 36 2.75 -7.86 3.30
CA ASN A 36 4.05 -8.27 2.79
C ASN A 36 4.03 -8.42 1.26
N THR A 37 2.96 -9.00 0.72
CA THR A 37 2.78 -9.16 -0.73
C THR A 37 2.67 -7.81 -1.43
N LEU A 38 1.96 -6.83 -0.85
CA LEU A 38 1.88 -5.47 -1.37
C LEU A 38 3.26 -4.80 -1.35
N ILE A 39 4.00 -4.88 -0.24
CA ILE A 39 5.32 -4.28 -0.08
C ILE A 39 6.30 -4.81 -1.13
N GLU A 40 6.33 -6.13 -1.35
CA GLU A 40 7.15 -6.73 -2.40
C GLU A 40 6.77 -6.24 -3.79
N ALA A 41 5.47 -6.17 -4.10
CA ALA A 41 4.98 -5.66 -5.37
C ALA A 41 5.38 -4.18 -5.58
N MET A 42 5.22 -3.34 -4.56
CA MET A 42 5.64 -1.94 -4.61
C MET A 42 7.14 -1.81 -4.87
N LYS A 43 7.99 -2.57 -4.17
CA LYS A 43 9.45 -2.55 -4.37
C LYS A 43 9.86 -2.92 -5.81
N ILE A 44 9.19 -3.90 -6.40
CA ILE A 44 9.41 -4.29 -7.81
C ILE A 44 9.01 -3.15 -8.74
N LEU A 45 7.85 -2.54 -8.53
CA LEU A 45 7.36 -1.45 -9.40
C LEU A 45 8.21 -0.20 -9.26
N ILE A 46 8.62 0.18 -8.05
CA ILE A 46 9.55 1.29 -7.84
C ILE A 46 10.83 1.07 -8.62
N THR A 47 11.42 -0.13 -8.53
CA THR A 47 12.64 -0.46 -9.29
C THR A 47 12.42 -0.44 -10.80
N GLU A 48 11.27 -0.91 -11.28
CA GLU A 48 10.92 -0.94 -12.71
C GLU A 48 10.68 0.47 -13.29
N TYR A 49 10.11 1.37 -12.49
CA TYR A 49 9.70 2.70 -12.93
C TYR A 49 10.64 3.82 -12.50
N SER A 50 11.63 3.60 -11.62
CA SER A 50 12.55 4.63 -11.12
C SER A 50 13.36 5.32 -12.21
N ASN A 51 13.59 4.66 -13.34
CA ASN A 51 14.35 5.20 -14.48
C ASN A 51 13.44 5.60 -15.65
N LYS A 52 12.12 5.61 -15.45
CA LYS A 52 11.14 5.89 -16.50
C LYS A 52 10.49 7.25 -16.24
N THR A 53 10.25 8.01 -17.30
CA THR A 53 9.54 9.29 -17.23
C THR A 53 8.01 9.12 -17.13
N GLU A 54 7.52 7.89 -17.26
CA GLU A 54 6.11 7.58 -17.32
C GLU A 54 5.79 6.38 -16.41
N VAL A 55 4.73 6.52 -15.63
CA VAL A 55 4.13 5.46 -14.81
C VAL A 55 2.69 5.19 -15.28
N PRO A 56 2.19 3.95 -15.16
CA PRO A 56 0.80 3.65 -15.45
C PRO A 56 -0.12 4.55 -14.62
N LYS A 57 -1.12 5.17 -15.27
CA LYS A 57 -2.07 6.09 -14.61
C LYS A 57 -2.74 5.46 -13.38
N LYS A 58 -3.09 4.17 -13.48
CA LYS A 58 -3.73 3.45 -12.36
C LYS A 58 -2.76 3.20 -11.20
N LEU A 59 -1.47 2.97 -11.49
CA LEU A 59 -0.43 2.88 -10.45
C LEU A 59 -0.24 4.21 -9.75
N ALA A 60 -0.17 5.31 -10.51
CA ALA A 60 -0.08 6.64 -9.95
C ALA A 60 -1.27 6.95 -9.01
N LEU A 61 -2.49 6.60 -9.43
CA LEU A 61 -3.69 6.74 -8.59
C LEU A 61 -3.57 5.98 -7.28
N CYS A 62 -3.12 4.71 -7.31
CA CYS A 62 -2.97 3.89 -6.11
C CYS A 62 -2.02 4.56 -5.09
N PHE A 63 -0.89 5.08 -5.57
CA PHE A 63 0.15 5.63 -4.70
C PHE A 63 -0.19 7.02 -4.16
N VAL A 64 -0.95 7.83 -4.93
CA VAL A 64 -1.46 9.13 -4.48
C VAL A 64 -2.60 8.97 -3.47
N ASP A 65 -3.50 8.00 -3.66
CA ASP A 65 -4.59 7.77 -2.72
C ASP A 65 -4.07 7.22 -1.39
N ILE A 66 -3.09 6.32 -1.43
CA ILE A 66 -2.45 5.75 -0.25
C ILE A 66 -2.01 6.83 0.75
N SER A 67 -1.21 7.82 0.31
CA SER A 67 -0.65 8.83 1.22
C SER A 67 -1.70 9.74 1.85
N ASN A 68 -2.89 9.84 1.24
CA ASN A 68 -3.97 10.72 1.71
C ASN A 68 -5.02 10.01 2.57
N TYR A 69 -5.12 8.67 2.52
CA TYR A 69 -6.30 7.94 3.01
C TYR A 69 -6.03 6.84 4.04
N PHE A 70 -4.77 6.62 4.45
CA PHE A 70 -4.43 5.73 5.57
C PHE A 70 -4.83 6.37 6.92
N TYR A 71 -6.13 6.42 7.15
CA TYR A 71 -6.73 6.69 8.45
C TYR A 71 -7.42 5.40 8.91
N PHE A 72 -6.98 4.86 10.04
CA PHE A 72 -7.67 3.76 10.72
C PHE A 72 -8.48 4.33 11.90
N ASN A 73 -9.50 3.61 12.33
CA ASN A 73 -10.39 4.08 13.38
C ASN A 73 -9.71 3.89 14.75
N GLU A 74 -9.12 4.95 15.29
CA GLU A 74 -8.49 4.99 16.61
C GLU A 74 -9.46 4.45 17.68
N GLY A 75 -9.00 3.51 18.50
CA GLY A 75 -9.80 2.86 19.54
C GLY A 75 -10.53 1.58 19.13
N LYS A 76 -10.36 1.09 17.89
CA LYS A 76 -10.72 -0.29 17.50
C LYS A 76 -9.61 -1.31 17.75
N TYR A 77 -8.39 -0.84 18.00
CA TYR A 77 -7.20 -1.66 18.11
C TYR A 77 -6.54 -1.40 19.47
N SER A 78 -5.77 -2.37 19.95
CA SER A 78 -4.90 -2.17 21.11
C SER A 78 -3.73 -1.26 20.76
N GLU A 79 -3.09 -0.65 21.76
CA GLU A 79 -1.93 0.25 21.55
C GLU A 79 -0.80 -0.44 20.76
N GLU A 80 -0.52 -1.72 21.04
CA GLU A 80 0.47 -2.51 20.28
C GLU A 80 0.05 -2.76 18.82
N GLU A 81 -1.25 -2.85 18.54
CA GLU A 81 -1.76 -3.00 17.18
C GLU A 81 -1.71 -1.66 16.45
N GLU A 82 -2.10 -0.56 17.10
CA GLU A 82 -2.03 0.79 16.53
C GLU A 82 -0.60 1.14 16.13
N GLU A 83 0.41 0.84 16.96
CA GLU A 83 1.82 1.05 16.63
C GLU A 83 2.24 0.28 15.36
N LYS A 84 1.84 -0.99 15.25
CA LYS A 84 2.11 -1.80 14.04
C LYS A 84 1.41 -1.26 12.80
N LEU A 85 0.19 -0.75 12.96
CA LEU A 85 -0.57 -0.15 11.88
C LEU A 85 0.11 1.13 11.39
N GLU A 86 0.52 2.00 12.31
CA GLU A 86 1.26 3.22 11.98
C GLU A 86 2.57 2.92 11.26
N ASP A 87 3.35 1.94 11.74
CA ASP A 87 4.59 1.52 11.09
C ASP A 87 4.35 1.02 9.66
N ALA A 88 3.33 0.17 9.46
CA ALA A 88 2.95 -0.32 8.14
C ALA A 88 2.50 0.82 7.21
N ILE A 89 1.73 1.77 7.73
CA ILE A 89 1.27 2.95 6.99
C ILE A 89 2.44 3.82 6.56
N HIS A 90 3.40 4.06 7.46
CA HIS A 90 4.60 4.81 7.16
C HIS A 90 5.47 4.11 6.11
N GLU A 91 5.65 2.78 6.18
CA GLU A 91 6.41 2.04 5.17
C GLU A 91 5.77 2.15 3.78
N ILE A 92 4.45 1.91 3.67
CA ILE A 92 3.73 2.01 2.40
C ILE A 92 3.81 3.45 1.86
N SER A 93 3.60 4.46 2.70
CA SER A 93 3.66 5.86 2.28
C SER A 93 5.05 6.27 1.79
N ASN A 94 6.10 5.81 2.47
CA ASN A 94 7.49 6.04 2.07
C ASN A 94 7.81 5.37 0.72
N LEU A 95 7.39 4.11 0.54
CA LEU A 95 7.52 3.43 -0.74
C LEU A 95 6.73 4.15 -1.84
N ALA A 96 5.57 4.69 -1.50
CA ALA A 96 4.76 5.44 -2.46
C ALA A 96 5.47 6.72 -2.93
N GLY A 97 6.09 7.46 -2.01
CA GLY A 97 6.92 8.63 -2.33
C GLY A 97 8.06 8.30 -3.29
N LYS A 98 8.79 7.21 -3.02
CA LYS A 98 9.93 6.76 -3.85
C LYS A 98 9.59 6.42 -5.30
N LEU A 99 8.32 6.18 -5.63
CA LEU A 99 7.92 5.97 -7.03
C LEU A 99 7.95 7.28 -7.83
N PHE A 100 7.79 8.42 -7.16
CA PHE A 100 7.67 9.74 -7.79
C PHE A 100 8.89 10.64 -7.54
N GLU A 101 9.90 10.16 -6.83
CA GLU A 101 11.23 10.78 -6.71
C GLU A 101 12.11 10.42 -7.92
#